data_AF-A0A9X8XI20-F1
#
_entry.id   AF-A0A9X8XI20-F1
#
_cell.length_a   1.000
_cell.length_b   1.000
_cell.length_c   1.000
_cell.angle_alpha   90.00
_cell.angle_beta   90.00
_cell.angle_gamma   90.00
#
_symmetry.space_group_name_H-M   'P 1'
#
loop_
_entity.id
_entity.type
_entity.pdbx_description
1 polymer ?
#
loop_
_entity_poly.entity_id
_entity_poly.type
_entity_poly.pdbx_seq_one_letter_code
_entity_poly.pdbx_strand_id
1 'polypeptide(L)'
;MGIDLDKIDLDQFELGTGTYSKGYELADLKIRILTANKLFEFFKEHYDGVDIVSKKKASERLGVSYATLDNWERLGLRRLQSPYESSKKVFYWTNVK
;
A
#
# COMPACT_ATOMS: atom_id res chain seq x y z
N MET A 1 0.18 -8.17 11.96
CA MET A 1 -0.56 -7.88 13.21
C MET A 1 -2.02 -8.27 12.96
N GLY A 2 -2.51 -9.35 13.57
CA GLY A 2 -3.84 -9.91 13.29
C GLY A 2 -4.97 -9.03 13.83
N ILE A 3 -6.13 -9.08 13.20
CA ILE A 3 -7.35 -8.51 13.77
C ILE A 3 -7.70 -9.37 14.98
N ASP A 4 -7.67 -8.76 16.16
CA ASP A 4 -8.03 -9.38 17.43
C ASP A 4 -9.56 -9.45 17.53
N LEU A 5 -10.12 -10.52 16.97
CA LEU A 5 -11.56 -10.76 16.89
C LEU A 5 -12.20 -10.87 18.29
N ASP A 6 -11.40 -11.18 19.30
CA ASP A 6 -11.81 -11.36 20.69
C ASP A 6 -12.16 -10.02 21.39
N LYS A 7 -11.86 -8.88 20.75
CA LYS A 7 -12.22 -7.54 21.26
C LYS A 7 -13.50 -6.98 20.66
N ILE A 8 -14.12 -7.69 19.72
CA ILE A 8 -15.40 -7.30 19.18
C ILE A 8 -16.46 -7.88 20.11
N ASP A 9 -17.07 -7.03 20.94
CA ASP A 9 -18.20 -7.41 21.78
C ASP A 9 -19.42 -7.68 20.89
N LEU A 10 -19.60 -8.96 20.55
CA LEU A 10 -20.68 -9.45 19.70
C LEU A 10 -22.03 -9.46 20.44
N ASP A 11 -22.01 -9.44 21.78
CA ASP A 11 -23.21 -9.49 22.63
C ASP A 11 -23.94 -8.13 22.69
N GLN A 12 -23.27 -7.05 22.31
CA GLN A 12 -23.87 -5.70 22.14
C GLN A 12 -24.77 -5.60 20.90
N PHE A 13 -24.73 -6.60 20.01
CA PHE A 13 -25.57 -6.63 18.84
C PHE A 13 -26.76 -7.54 19.14
N GLU A 14 -27.91 -6.96 19.49
CA GLU A 14 -29.17 -7.71 19.50
C GLU A 14 -29.41 -8.27 18.09
N LEU A 15 -29.00 -9.52 17.89
CA LEU A 15 -29.18 -10.25 16.65
C LEU A 15 -30.67 -10.60 16.54
N GLY A 16 -31.45 -9.63 16.06
CA GLY A 16 -32.74 -9.93 15.46
C GLY A 16 -32.52 -11.06 14.45
N THR A 17 -33.34 -12.11 14.56
CA THR A 17 -33.15 -13.46 14.02
C THR A 17 -33.29 -13.55 12.50
N GLY A 18 -32.53 -12.75 11.75
CA GLY A 18 -32.50 -12.76 10.30
C GLY A 18 -31.21 -12.15 9.74
N THR A 19 -30.80 -12.60 8.56
CA THR A 19 -29.60 -12.19 7.80
C THR A 19 -29.55 -10.71 7.39
N TYR A 20 -30.56 -9.92 7.78
CA TYR A 20 -30.74 -8.49 7.52
C TYR A 20 -31.39 -7.77 8.72
N SER A 21 -31.07 -8.18 9.95
CA SER A 21 -31.49 -7.39 11.11
C SER A 21 -30.69 -6.08 11.17
N LYS A 22 -31.33 -4.99 11.62
CA LYS A 22 -30.67 -3.68 11.76
C LYS A 22 -29.37 -3.75 12.59
N GLY A 23 -29.30 -4.67 13.56
CA GLY A 23 -28.09 -4.94 14.34
C GLY A 23 -26.95 -5.52 13.50
N TYR A 24 -27.24 -6.47 12.61
CA TYR A 24 -26.26 -7.06 11.69
C TYR A 24 -25.73 -6.02 10.68
N GLU A 25 -26.61 -5.21 10.08
CA GLU A 25 -26.21 -4.16 9.15
C GLU A 25 -25.31 -3.11 9.83
N LEU A 26 -25.63 -2.74 11.07
CA LEU A 26 -24.80 -1.82 11.85
C LEU A 26 -23.43 -2.43 12.20
N ALA A 27 -23.37 -3.72 12.51
CA ALA A 27 -22.12 -4.43 12.76
C ALA A 27 -21.23 -4.45 11.51
N ASP A 28 -21.80 -4.82 10.36
CA ASP A 28 -21.10 -4.86 9.08
C ASP A 28 -20.54 -3.47 8.69
N LEU A 29 -21.36 -2.42 8.83
CA LEU A 29 -20.93 -1.03 8.59
C LEU A 29 -19.76 -0.62 9.50
N LYS A 30 -19.82 -0.95 10.80
CA LYS A 30 -18.73 -0.65 11.74
C LYS A 30 -17.44 -1.37 11.37
N ILE A 31 -17.51 -2.64 10.99
CA ILE A 31 -16.35 -3.44 10.56
C ILE A 31 -15.73 -2.85 9.30
N ARG A 32 -16.55 -2.46 8.31
CA ARG A 32 -16.09 -1.83 7.06
C ARG A 32 -15.38 -0.51 7.33
N ILE A 33 -15.96 0.37 8.15
CA ILE A 33 -15.35 1.66 8.50
C ILE A 33 -14.01 1.43 9.23
N LEU A 34 -13.99 0.52 10.21
CA LEU A 34 -12.76 0.17 10.93
C LEU A 34 -11.67 -0.35 9.99
N THR A 35 -12.05 -1.20 9.04
CA THR A 35 -11.12 -1.77 8.06
C THR A 35 -10.59 -0.71 7.11
N ALA A 36 -11.47 0.17 6.60
CA ALA A 36 -11.08 1.29 5.75
C ALA A 36 -10.10 2.24 6.45
N ASN A 37 -10.35 2.59 7.71
CA ASN A 37 -9.46 3.44 8.50
C ASN A 37 -8.08 2.79 8.73
N LYS A 38 -8.06 1.48 9.03
CA LYS A 38 -6.79 0.75 9.18
C LYS A 38 -6.00 0.70 7.87
N LEU A 39 -6.67 0.44 6.76
CA LEU A 39 -6.05 0.48 5.44
C LEU A 39 -5.51 1.88 5.13
N PHE A 40 -6.28 2.92 5.43
CA PHE A 40 -5.87 4.30 5.21
C PHE A 40 -4.61 4.66 6.02
N GLU A 41 -4.56 4.34 7.32
CA GLU A 41 -3.36 4.61 8.13
C GLU A 41 -2.16 3.78 7.65
N PHE A 42 -2.36 2.51 7.26
CA PHE A 42 -1.32 1.69 6.66
C PHE A 42 -0.78 2.32 5.36
N PHE A 43 -1.68 2.75 4.46
CA PHE A 43 -1.28 3.47 3.25
C PHE A 43 -0.57 4.76 3.62
N LYS A 44 -1.06 5.57 4.55
CA LYS A 44 -0.41 6.82 4.95
C LYS A 44 1.01 6.61 5.51
N GLU A 45 1.26 5.53 6.24
CA GLU A 45 2.60 5.20 6.73
C GLU A 45 3.54 4.67 5.64
N HIS A 46 3.00 3.97 4.63
CA HIS A 46 3.79 3.21 3.65
C HIS A 46 3.76 3.81 2.23
N TYR A 47 2.94 4.84 2.00
CA TYR A 47 2.76 5.51 0.73
C TYR A 47 3.47 6.87 0.78
N ASP A 48 4.70 6.91 0.28
CA ASP A 48 5.49 8.15 0.21
C ASP A 48 4.97 9.14 -0.87
N GLY A 49 3.78 8.92 -1.43
CA GLY A 49 3.15 9.82 -2.40
C GLY A 49 3.72 9.79 -3.82
N VAL A 50 4.78 9.01 -4.08
CA VAL A 50 5.47 9.01 -5.37
C VAL A 50 5.88 7.60 -5.80
N ASP A 51 5.25 7.14 -6.88
CA ASP A 51 5.61 5.89 -7.58
C ASP A 51 6.94 6.01 -8.32
N ILE A 52 7.37 7.25 -8.57
CA ILE A 52 8.61 7.62 -9.26
C ILE A 52 9.67 7.99 -8.23
N VAL A 53 10.73 7.20 -8.13
CA VAL A 53 11.84 7.47 -7.21
C VAL A 53 13.17 7.56 -7.95
N SER A 54 14.11 8.30 -7.38
CA SER A 54 15.48 8.36 -7.89
C SER A 54 16.18 7.00 -7.77
N LYS A 55 17.26 6.79 -8.55
CA LYS A 55 18.08 5.57 -8.46
C LYS A 55 18.53 5.23 -7.03
N LYS A 56 18.91 6.24 -6.25
CA LYS A 56 19.31 6.08 -4.85
C LYS A 56 18.17 5.53 -4.00
N LYS A 57 17.00 6.18 -4.07
CA LYS A 57 15.83 5.78 -3.28
C LYS A 57 15.25 4.44 -3.75
N ALA A 58 15.38 4.09 -5.04
CA ALA A 58 15.05 2.77 -5.56
C ALA A 58 15.96 1.68 -4.96
N SER A 59 17.28 1.92 -4.94
CA SER A 59 18.26 1.00 -4.34
C SER A 59 17.99 0.77 -2.86
N GLU A 60 17.71 1.84 -2.11
CA GLU A 60 17.37 1.77 -0.68
C GLU A 60 16.06 1.01 -0.43
N ARG A 61 14.99 1.31 -1.18
CA ARG A 61 13.69 0.62 -1.03
C ARG A 61 13.74 -0.86 -1.38
N LEU A 62 14.46 -1.23 -2.44
CA LEU A 62 14.54 -2.60 -2.92
C LEU A 62 15.66 -3.40 -2.24
N GLY A 63 16.53 -2.76 -1.45
CA GLY A 63 17.66 -3.41 -0.80
C GLY A 63 18.72 -3.96 -1.76
N VAL A 64 18.82 -3.38 -2.97
CA VAL A 64 19.73 -3.85 -4.04
C VAL A 64 20.83 -2.84 -4.31
N SER A 65 21.97 -3.31 -4.82
CA SER A 65 23.08 -2.43 -5.21
C SER A 65 22.74 -1.61 -6.46
N TYR A 66 23.44 -0.48 -6.65
CA TYR A 66 23.36 0.30 -7.89
C TYR A 66 23.72 -0.51 -9.14
N ALA A 67 24.69 -1.42 -9.03
CA ALA A 67 25.11 -2.29 -10.11
C ALA A 67 24.00 -3.29 -10.50
N THR A 68 23.22 -3.75 -9.52
CA THR A 68 22.04 -4.59 -9.77
C THR A 68 20.98 -3.82 -10.55
N LEU A 69 20.72 -2.55 -10.19
CA LEU A 69 19.80 -1.69 -10.94
C LEU A 69 20.28 -1.43 -12.37
N ASP A 70 21.59 -1.20 -12.58
CA ASP A 70 22.16 -1.04 -13.92
C ASP A 70 22.06 -2.31 -14.77
N ASN A 71 22.19 -3.48 -14.15
CA ASN A 71 21.97 -4.74 -14.83
C ASN A 71 20.49 -4.91 -15.22
N TRP A 72 19.57 -4.52 -14.34
CA TRP A 72 18.14 -4.54 -14.65
C TRP A 72 17.77 -3.56 -15.76
N GLU A 73 18.40 -2.38 -15.83
CA GLU A 73 18.24 -1.47 -16.98
C GLU A 73 18.60 -2.18 -18.29
N ARG A 74 19.71 -2.93 -18.32
CA ARG A 74 20.10 -3.71 -19.51
C ARG A 74 19.13 -4.84 -19.84
N LEU A 75 18.48 -5.42 -18.82
CA LEU A 75 17.48 -6.48 -18.96
C LEU A 75 16.08 -5.96 -19.31
N GLY A 76 15.88 -4.63 -19.37
CA GLY A 76 14.63 -4.01 -19.82
C GLY A 76 13.85 -3.24 -18.76
N LEU A 77 14.42 -3.00 -17.58
CA LEU A 77 13.85 -2.07 -16.60
C LEU A 77 13.76 -0.66 -17.21
N ARG A 78 12.55 -0.12 -17.33
CA ARG A 78 12.34 1.21 -17.92
C ARG A 78 12.86 2.30 -16.99
N ARG A 79 13.90 3.00 -17.45
CA ARG A 79 14.36 4.27 -16.87
C ARG A 79 13.46 5.43 -17.31
N LEU A 80 13.15 6.31 -16.37
CA LEU A 80 12.54 7.60 -16.65
C LEU A 80 13.64 8.67 -16.58
N GLN A 81 13.88 9.33 -17.71
CA GLN A 81 14.84 10.42 -17.83
C GLN A 81 14.19 11.56 -18.64
N SER A 82 14.46 12.80 -18.25
CA SER A 82 14.00 13.96 -19.02
C SER A 82 14.63 13.97 -20.41
N PRO A 83 13.85 14.17 -21.48
CA PRO A 83 14.38 14.26 -22.84
C PRO A 83 15.09 15.61 -23.11
N TYR A 84 14.89 16.62 -22.26
CA TYR A 84 15.35 18.00 -22.51
C TYR A 84 16.65 18.38 -21.80
N GLU A 85 17.06 17.65 -20.78
CA GLU A 85 18.35 17.87 -20.13
C GLU A 85 19.19 16.61 -20.25
N SER A 86 20.49 16.76 -20.54
CA SER A 86 21.52 15.74 -20.30
C SER A 86 21.69 15.40 -18.80
N SER A 87 20.66 15.71 -18.01
CA SER A 87 20.46 15.36 -16.62
C SER A 87 20.71 13.86 -16.44
N LYS A 88 21.79 13.55 -15.74
CA LYS A 88 22.13 12.19 -15.26
C LYS A 88 21.11 11.67 -14.24
N LYS A 89 20.04 12.42 -13.92
CA LYS A 89 19.03 12.02 -12.95
C LYS A 89 18.09 11.02 -13.60
N VAL A 90 18.20 9.79 -13.14
CA VAL A 90 17.36 8.67 -13.53
C VAL A 90 16.36 8.38 -12.43
N PHE A 91 15.11 8.16 -12.85
CA PHE A 91 14.02 7.75 -11.99
C PHE A 91 13.45 6.40 -12.43
N TYR A 92 12.84 5.69 -11.50
CA TYR A 92 12.20 4.38 -11.73
C TYR A 92 10.79 4.37 -11.15
N TRP A 93 9.93 3.58 -11.77
CA TRP A 93 8.66 3.18 -11.18
C TRP A 93 8.89 2.04 -10.19
N THR A 94 8.46 2.22 -8.94
CA THR A 94 8.54 1.16 -7.91
C THR A 94 7.22 0.43 -7.70
N ASN A 95 6.17 0.75 -8.45
CA ASN A 95 4.95 -0.05 -8.43
C ASN A 95 5.20 -1.39 -9.14
N VAL A 96 5.57 -2.39 -8.35
CA VAL A 96 5.56 -3.78 -8.77
C VAL A 96 4.10 -4.20 -8.84
N LYS A 97 3.58 -4.41 -10.06
CA LYS A 97 2.22 -4.91 -10.31
C LYS A 97 2.06 -6.36 -9.92
#